data_AF-A0A3S5AXC7-F1
#
_entry.id   AF-A0A3S5AXC7-F1
#
_cell.length_a   1.000
_cell.length_b   1.000
_cell.length_c   1.000
_cell.angle_alpha   90.00
_cell.angle_beta   90.00
_cell.angle_gamma   90.00
#
_symmetry.space_group_name_H-M   'P 1'
#
loop_
_entity.id
_entity.type
_entity.pdbx_description
1 polymer ?
#
loop_
_entity_poly.entity_id
_entity_poly.type
_entity_poly.pdbx_seq_one_letter_code
_entity_poly.pdbx_strand_id
1 'polypeptide(L)'
;MHEFILAQKNLKVREMELLASIDGINYSSDKRKKPKLTKDGLVIKYEYDSDEDCDGGTWEHKLRQAEMEATKEWADKLTELGRGKHHIGDFLPPDELQRFLETYRALKEGREPDHSEYKQFKLTCENVGYQMLEKMGWKEGEGLGADNQGIVDPVGK
;
A
#
# COMPACT_ATOMS: atom_id res chain seq x y z
N MET A 1 -24.44 18.04 16.16
CA MET A 1 -24.39 18.80 14.89
C MET A 1 -23.37 19.94 14.96
N HIS A 2 -23.56 20.96 15.81
CA HIS A 2 -22.62 22.09 15.93
C HIS A 2 -21.19 21.66 16.35
N GLU A 3 -21.07 20.83 17.37
CA GLU A 3 -19.81 20.22 17.83
C GLU A 3 -19.04 19.48 16.71
N PHE A 4 -19.76 18.70 15.89
CA PHE A 4 -19.17 17.95 14.78
C PHE A 4 -18.64 18.87 13.67
N ILE A 5 -19.38 19.95 13.38
CA ILE A 5 -18.97 20.96 12.39
C ILE A 5 -17.72 21.71 12.87
N LEU A 6 -17.67 22.07 14.16
CA LEU A 6 -16.50 22.69 14.77
C LEU A 6 -15.28 21.76 14.77
N ALA A 7 -15.48 20.47 15.11
CA ALA A 7 -14.41 19.48 15.06
C ALA A 7 -13.83 19.31 13.64
N GLN A 8 -14.70 19.21 12.62
CA GLN A 8 -14.28 19.14 11.22
C GLN A 8 -13.54 20.40 10.75
N LYS A 9 -13.99 21.58 11.19
CA LYS A 9 -13.32 22.86 10.90
C LYS A 9 -11.93 22.93 11.54
N ASN A 10 -11.80 22.51 12.79
CA ASN A 10 -10.52 22.48 13.50
C ASN A 10 -9.55 21.48 12.86
N LEU A 11 -10.05 20.35 12.36
CA LEU A 11 -9.25 19.33 11.67
C LEU A 11 -8.71 19.87 10.33
N LYS A 12 -9.55 20.57 9.55
CA LYS A 12 -9.12 21.27 8.33
C LYS A 12 -8.10 22.37 8.59
N VAL A 13 -8.23 23.14 9.66
CA VAL A 13 -7.26 24.18 10.03
C VAL A 13 -5.89 23.55 10.33
N ARG A 14 -5.87 22.46 11.11
CA ARG A 14 -4.65 21.70 11.39
C ARG A 14 -3.99 21.14 10.13
N GLU A 15 -4.78 20.64 9.19
CA GLU A 15 -4.29 20.15 7.91
C GLU A 15 -3.69 21.27 7.05
N MET A 16 -4.32 22.45 7.02
CA MET A 16 -3.78 23.62 6.32
C MET A 16 -2.49 24.16 6.95
N GLU A 17 -2.40 24.20 8.28
CA GLU A 17 -1.18 24.59 8.99
C GLU A 17 -0.02 23.61 8.71
N LEU A 18 -0.32 22.30 8.68
CA LEU A 18 0.62 21.27 8.27
C LEU A 18 1.13 21.52 6.84
N LEU A 19 0.22 21.75 5.87
CA LEU A 19 0.58 22.02 4.48
C LEU A 19 1.41 23.30 4.32
N ALA A 20 1.11 24.36 5.06
CA ALA A 20 1.88 25.61 5.03
C ALA A 20 3.29 25.45 5.62
N SER A 21 3.47 24.57 6.60
CA SER A 21 4.79 24.23 7.14
C SER A 21 5.64 23.37 6.19
N ILE A 22 5.02 22.78 5.17
CA ILE A 22 5.64 21.91 4.15
C ILE A 22 6.05 22.71 2.90
N ASP A 23 5.43 23.86 2.65
CA ASP A 23 5.87 24.73 1.55
C ASP A 23 7.30 25.17 1.84
N GLY A 24 8.23 24.65 1.04
CA GLY A 24 9.66 24.67 1.35
C GLY A 24 10.23 26.07 1.55
N ILE A 25 11.51 26.13 1.90
CA ILE A 25 12.20 27.40 2.08
C ILE A 25 12.09 28.21 0.78
N ASN A 26 11.54 29.42 0.87
CA ASN A 26 11.37 30.28 -0.29
C ASN A 26 12.76 30.81 -0.69
N TYR A 27 13.41 30.12 -1.64
CA TYR A 27 14.75 30.42 -2.16
C TYR A 27 14.85 31.78 -2.88
N SER A 28 13.80 32.61 -2.86
CA SER A 28 13.87 33.98 -3.32
C SER A 28 14.71 34.82 -2.35
N SER A 29 16.02 34.60 -2.39
CA SER A 29 17.00 35.55 -1.91
C SER A 29 16.64 36.92 -2.49
N ASP A 30 16.45 37.86 -1.58
CA ASP A 30 16.09 39.26 -1.77
C ASP A 30 16.27 39.78 -3.21
N LYS A 31 15.17 39.98 -3.95
CA LYS A 31 15.14 40.50 -5.35
C LYS A 31 15.76 41.90 -5.52
N ARG A 32 16.33 42.47 -4.45
CA ARG A 32 16.93 43.81 -4.37
C ARG A 32 18.44 43.83 -4.46
N LYS A 33 19.14 42.68 -4.40
CA LYS A 33 20.61 42.66 -4.52
C LYS A 33 21.04 42.79 -5.99
N LYS A 34 21.83 43.82 -6.30
CA LYS A 34 22.43 44.00 -7.64
C LYS A 34 23.48 42.90 -7.88
N PRO A 35 23.53 42.30 -9.08
CA PRO A 35 24.53 41.29 -9.41
C PRO A 35 25.94 41.88 -9.35
N LYS A 36 26.90 41.13 -8.77
CA LYS A 36 28.32 41.51 -8.75
C LYS A 36 28.92 41.30 -10.14
N LEU A 37 29.89 42.13 -10.51
CA LEU A 37 30.50 42.16 -11.84
C LEU A 37 32.02 41.91 -11.73
N THR A 38 32.60 41.15 -12.66
CA THR A 38 34.06 41.00 -12.77
C THR A 38 34.69 42.30 -13.28
N LYS A 39 36.02 42.42 -13.18
CA LYS A 39 36.77 43.56 -13.73
C LYS A 39 36.52 43.78 -15.23
N ASP A 40 36.19 42.70 -15.94
CA ASP A 40 35.88 42.68 -17.37
C ASP A 40 34.40 42.95 -17.68
N GLY A 41 33.60 43.28 -16.66
CA GLY A 41 32.20 43.61 -16.84
C GLY A 41 31.25 42.41 -16.94
N LEU A 42 31.72 41.20 -16.62
CA LEU A 42 30.90 40.00 -16.67
C LEU A 42 30.11 39.81 -15.37
N VAL A 43 28.83 39.48 -15.49
CA VAL A 43 27.98 39.17 -14.31
C VAL A 43 28.47 37.89 -13.64
N ILE A 44 28.90 38.01 -12.39
CA ILE A 44 29.24 36.88 -11.53
C ILE A 44 27.92 36.26 -11.09
N LYS A 45 27.52 35.21 -11.81
CA LYS A 45 26.26 34.50 -11.58
C LYS A 45 26.32 33.61 -10.33
N TYR A 46 27.50 33.06 -10.05
CA TYR A 46 27.76 32.19 -8.90
C TYR A 46 29.15 32.54 -8.34
N GLU A 47 29.19 33.01 -7.11
CA GLU A 47 30.42 33.26 -6.36
C GLU A 47 30.50 32.11 -5.35
N TYR A 48 31.48 31.21 -5.50
CA TYR A 48 31.72 30.13 -4.54
C TYR A 48 32.58 30.73 -3.43
N ASP A 49 32.06 30.80 -2.21
CA ASP A 49 32.87 31.25 -1.07
C ASP A 49 33.93 30.19 -0.82
N SER A 50 35.18 30.53 -1.14
CA SER A 50 36.29 29.56 -1.18
C SER A 50 36.70 29.08 0.23
N ASP A 51 36.06 29.57 1.28
CA ASP A 51 36.29 29.26 2.68
C ASP A 51 35.14 28.45 3.32
N GLU A 52 34.20 27.91 2.55
CA GLU A 52 33.17 27.03 3.10
C GLU A 52 33.82 25.79 3.75
N ASP A 53 33.78 25.73 5.09
CA ASP A 53 34.14 24.56 5.88
C ASP A 53 33.33 23.35 5.38
N CYS A 54 34.01 22.47 4.65
CA CYS A 54 33.43 21.27 4.05
C CYS A 54 33.23 20.13 5.06
N ASP A 55 33.51 20.35 6.35
CA ASP A 55 33.31 19.32 7.35
C ASP A 55 31.81 19.07 7.55
N GLY A 56 31.39 17.84 7.23
CA GLY A 56 29.97 17.44 7.13
C GLY A 56 29.24 17.93 5.87
N GLY A 57 29.94 18.49 4.87
CA GLY A 57 29.37 18.97 3.60
C GLY A 57 29.09 20.48 3.57
N THR A 58 28.95 21.02 2.36
CA THR A 58 28.66 22.46 2.13
C THR A 58 27.31 22.87 2.71
N TRP A 59 27.04 24.17 2.80
CA TRP A 59 25.75 24.67 3.31
C TRP A 59 24.55 24.09 2.53
N GLU A 60 24.70 23.90 1.21
CA GLU A 60 23.69 23.23 0.37
C GLU A 60 23.44 21.77 0.78
N HIS A 61 24.48 21.04 1.19
CA HIS A 61 24.33 19.66 1.68
C HIS A 61 23.59 19.62 3.01
N LYS A 62 23.91 20.54 3.93
CA LYS A 62 23.23 20.67 5.23
C LYS A 62 21.76 21.03 5.05
N LEU A 63 21.46 21.92 4.10
CA LEU A 63 20.09 22.29 3.74
C LEU A 63 19.31 21.10 3.19
N ARG A 64 19.89 20.37 2.23
CA ARG A 64 19.23 19.20 1.63
C ARG A 64 19.08 18.04 2.62
N GLN A 65 20.02 17.88 3.55
CA GLN A 65 19.93 16.93 4.65
C GLN A 65 18.75 17.27 5.58
N ALA A 66 18.57 18.55 5.91
CA ALA A 66 17.41 19.01 6.70
C ALA A 66 16.08 18.79 5.95
N GLU A 67 16.03 19.03 4.64
CA GLU A 67 14.85 18.71 3.81
C GLU A 67 14.54 17.20 3.82
N MET A 68 15.57 16.35 3.72
CA MET A 68 15.42 14.89 3.81
C MET A 68 14.92 14.44 5.18
N GLU A 69 15.44 15.02 6.26
CA GLU A 69 15.03 14.72 7.63
C GLU A 69 13.56 15.11 7.87
N ALA A 70 13.14 16.28 7.40
CA ALA A 70 11.74 16.72 7.46
C ALA A 70 10.81 15.75 6.67
N THR A 71 11.26 15.29 5.50
CA THR A 71 10.51 14.32 4.68
C THR A 71 10.38 12.96 5.39
N LYS A 72 11.45 12.53 6.08
CA LYS A 72 11.45 11.28 6.86
C LYS A 72 10.47 11.36 8.03
N GLU A 73 10.53 12.43 8.83
CA GLU A 73 9.59 12.62 9.94
C GLU A 73 8.13 12.65 9.48
N TRP A 74 7.88 13.24 8.30
CA TRP A 74 6.55 13.25 7.69
C TRP A 74 6.08 11.84 7.33
N ALA A 75 6.94 11.03 6.71
CA ALA A 75 6.63 9.64 6.39
C ALA A 75 6.33 8.80 7.65
N ASP A 76 7.09 9.01 8.72
CA ASP A 76 6.87 8.34 10.01
C ASP A 76 5.51 8.74 10.61
N LYS A 77 5.19 10.04 10.62
CA LYS A 77 3.86 10.56 11.06
C LYS A 77 2.72 10.00 10.22
N LEU A 78 2.86 9.94 8.89
CA LEU A 78 1.84 9.35 8.01
C LEU A 78 1.64 7.86 8.30
N THR A 79 2.71 7.14 8.56
CA THR A 79 2.67 5.71 8.91
C THR A 79 1.98 5.51 10.25
N GLU A 80 2.29 6.35 11.25
CA GLU A 80 1.63 6.32 12.55
C GLU A 80 0.14 6.64 12.44
N LEU A 81 -0.22 7.68 11.68
CA LEU A 81 -1.62 8.02 11.38
C LEU A 81 -2.32 6.93 10.54
N GLY A 82 -1.56 6.08 9.85
CA GLY A 82 -2.05 4.92 9.11
C GLY A 82 -2.23 3.66 9.97
N ARG A 83 -1.57 3.59 11.14
CA ARG A 83 -1.71 2.46 12.05
C ARG A 83 -3.14 2.41 12.60
N GLY A 84 -3.82 1.29 12.36
CA GLY A 84 -5.21 1.09 12.75
C GLY A 84 -6.25 1.66 11.78
N LYS A 85 -5.84 2.24 10.63
CA LYS A 85 -6.76 2.41 9.50
C LYS A 85 -7.06 1.04 8.89
N HIS A 86 -8.25 0.90 8.32
CA HIS A 86 -8.83 -0.35 7.86
C HIS A 86 -7.82 -1.30 7.21
N HIS A 87 -7.45 -2.34 7.94
CA HIS A 87 -6.63 -3.41 7.39
C HIS A 87 -7.49 -4.27 6.45
N ILE A 88 -6.89 -5.08 5.59
CA ILE A 88 -7.65 -5.94 4.66
C ILE A 88 -8.65 -6.85 5.39
N GLY A 89 -8.40 -7.16 6.68
CA GLY A 89 -9.30 -7.89 7.56
C GLY A 89 -10.55 -7.15 8.03
N ASP A 90 -10.65 -5.83 7.87
CA ASP A 90 -11.89 -5.07 8.16
C ASP A 90 -12.88 -5.13 6.99
N PHE A 91 -12.41 -5.46 5.78
CA PHE A 91 -13.22 -5.57 4.56
C PHE A 91 -13.61 -7.01 4.22
N LEU A 92 -13.07 -7.97 4.95
CA LEU A 92 -13.22 -9.40 4.67
C LEU A 92 -13.97 -10.06 5.83
N PRO A 93 -15.04 -10.83 5.57
CA PRO A 93 -15.74 -11.54 6.63
C PRO A 93 -14.77 -12.48 7.38
N PRO A 94 -14.98 -12.71 8.69
CA PRO A 94 -14.02 -13.42 9.55
C PRO A 94 -13.60 -14.79 9.00
N ASP A 95 -14.53 -15.49 8.37
CA ASP A 95 -14.32 -16.82 7.80
C ASP A 95 -13.39 -16.78 6.57
N GLU A 96 -13.52 -15.77 5.72
CA GLU A 96 -12.66 -15.57 4.54
C GLU A 96 -11.25 -15.10 4.94
N LEU A 97 -11.15 -14.27 5.98
CA LEU A 97 -9.85 -13.85 6.53
C LEU A 97 -9.07 -15.02 7.11
N GLN A 98 -9.75 -15.91 7.85
CA GLN A 98 -9.14 -17.10 8.41
C GLN A 98 -8.59 -18.03 7.31
N ARG A 99 -9.36 -18.23 6.23
CA ARG A 99 -8.94 -18.99 5.04
C ARG A 99 -7.73 -18.37 4.33
N PHE A 100 -7.70 -17.05 4.19
CA PHE A 100 -6.57 -16.33 3.59
C PHE A 100 -5.30 -16.46 4.44
N LEU A 101 -5.41 -16.37 5.76
CA LEU A 101 -4.27 -16.52 6.66
C LEU A 101 -3.75 -17.96 6.70
N GLU A 102 -4.64 -18.95 6.60
CA GLU A 102 -4.29 -20.37 6.56
C GLU A 102 -3.56 -20.75 5.27
N THR A 103 -4.04 -20.30 4.11
CA THR A 103 -3.36 -20.47 2.81
C THR A 103 -1.99 -19.80 2.80
N TYR A 104 -1.88 -18.58 3.34
CA TYR A 104 -0.59 -17.89 3.47
C TYR A 104 0.38 -18.61 4.40
N ARG A 105 -0.08 -19.13 5.54
CA ARG A 105 0.74 -19.92 6.47
C ARG A 105 1.18 -21.23 5.84
N ALA A 106 0.29 -21.94 5.14
CA ALA A 106 0.61 -23.18 4.43
C ALA A 106 1.70 -22.94 3.38
N LEU A 107 1.57 -21.87 2.58
CA LEU A 107 2.59 -21.50 1.59
C LEU A 107 3.94 -21.14 2.25
N LYS A 108 3.91 -20.41 3.38
CA LYS A 108 5.13 -20.04 4.12
C LYS A 108 5.82 -21.24 4.78
N GLU A 109 5.04 -22.21 5.24
CA GLU A 109 5.54 -23.44 5.88
C GLU A 109 5.84 -24.56 4.88
N GLY A 110 5.55 -24.37 3.59
CA GLY A 110 5.70 -25.39 2.55
C GLY A 110 4.73 -26.57 2.71
N ARG A 111 3.64 -26.38 3.45
CA ARG A 111 2.53 -27.34 3.55
C ARG A 111 1.59 -27.13 2.37
N GLU A 112 1.03 -28.21 1.81
CA GLU A 112 -0.05 -28.07 0.84
C GLU A 112 -1.26 -27.37 1.50
N PRO A 113 -1.79 -26.30 0.88
CA PRO A 113 -3.00 -25.66 1.37
C PRO A 113 -4.16 -26.66 1.46
N ASP A 114 -4.94 -26.61 2.54
CA ASP A 114 -6.14 -27.44 2.62
C ASP A 114 -7.21 -26.89 1.66
N HIS A 115 -7.39 -27.55 0.52
CA HIS A 115 -8.40 -27.22 -0.50
C HIS A 115 -9.82 -27.68 -0.10
N SER A 116 -10.18 -27.56 1.18
CA SER A 116 -11.46 -28.01 1.73
C SER A 116 -12.70 -27.29 1.16
N GLU A 117 -12.54 -26.29 0.28
CA GLU A 117 -13.61 -25.77 -0.57
C GLU A 117 -14.30 -26.85 -1.40
N TYR A 118 -13.56 -27.84 -1.91
CA TYR A 118 -14.15 -28.96 -2.63
C TYR A 118 -15.02 -29.85 -1.73
N LYS A 119 -14.75 -29.89 -0.43
CA LYS A 119 -15.61 -30.60 0.55
C LYS A 119 -16.88 -29.82 0.86
N GLN A 120 -16.81 -28.48 0.89
CA GLN A 120 -17.97 -27.63 1.19
C GLN A 120 -18.97 -27.50 0.03
N PHE A 121 -18.49 -27.54 -1.21
CA PHE A 121 -19.34 -27.47 -2.42
C PHE A 121 -19.45 -28.80 -3.18
N LYS A 122 -19.17 -29.93 -2.50
CA LYS A 122 -19.39 -31.26 -3.07
C LYS A 122 -20.83 -31.34 -3.58
N LEU A 123 -21.05 -31.93 -4.77
CA LEU A 123 -22.41 -32.14 -5.26
C LEU A 123 -23.17 -32.99 -4.22
N THR A 124 -24.13 -32.36 -3.54
CA THR A 124 -25.02 -33.04 -2.60
C THR A 124 -26.17 -33.70 -3.37
N CYS A 125 -26.82 -34.69 -2.76
CA CYS A 125 -28.01 -35.34 -3.33
C CYS A 125 -29.21 -34.40 -3.54
N GLU A 126 -29.17 -33.21 -2.94
CA GLU A 126 -30.16 -32.15 -3.11
C GLU A 126 -29.95 -31.36 -4.41
N ASN A 127 -28.76 -31.45 -5.03
CA ASN A 127 -28.46 -30.76 -6.27
C ASN A 127 -29.22 -31.39 -7.45
N VAL A 128 -29.91 -30.57 -8.24
CA VAL A 128 -30.68 -31.02 -9.41
C VAL A 128 -29.80 -31.75 -10.43
N GLY A 129 -28.57 -31.30 -10.66
CA GLY A 129 -27.60 -31.95 -11.54
C GLY A 129 -27.15 -33.30 -11.01
N TYR A 130 -26.95 -33.45 -9.69
CA TYR A 130 -26.63 -34.73 -9.07
C TYR A 130 -27.75 -35.75 -9.32
N GLN A 131 -29.00 -35.37 -9.07
CA GLN A 131 -30.16 -36.25 -9.29
C GLN A 131 -30.35 -36.60 -10.78
N MET A 132 -30.02 -35.69 -11.69
CA MET A 132 -30.05 -35.96 -13.12
C MET A 132 -28.98 -36.99 -13.53
N LEU A 133 -27.76 -36.84 -13.01
CA LEU A 133 -26.67 -37.80 -13.26
C LEU A 133 -27.01 -39.18 -12.71
N GLU A 134 -27.50 -39.25 -11.47
CA GLU A 134 -27.92 -40.51 -10.83
C GLU A 134 -29.02 -41.22 -11.63
N LYS A 135 -30.04 -40.47 -12.09
CA LYS A 135 -31.11 -41.02 -12.94
C LYS A 135 -30.61 -41.53 -14.29
N MET A 136 -29.54 -40.94 -14.82
CA MET A 136 -28.90 -41.38 -16.06
C MET A 136 -27.90 -42.53 -15.84
N GLY A 137 -27.80 -43.05 -14.61
CA GLY A 137 -26.99 -44.22 -14.27
C GLY A 137 -25.58 -43.90 -13.77
N TRP A 138 -25.22 -42.63 -13.60
CA TRP A 138 -23.96 -42.23 -12.98
C TRP A 138 -24.01 -42.44 -11.46
N LYS A 139 -22.92 -42.88 -10.85
CA LYS A 139 -22.81 -43.08 -9.40
C LYS A 139 -21.71 -42.19 -8.82
N GLU A 140 -21.92 -41.74 -7.59
CA GLU A 140 -20.94 -40.92 -6.88
C GLU A 140 -19.60 -41.66 -6.78
N GLY A 141 -18.52 -41.01 -7.25
CA GLY A 141 -17.17 -41.56 -7.24
C GLY A 141 -16.76 -42.30 -8.51
N GLU A 142 -17.65 -42.49 -9.47
CA GLU A 142 -17.32 -43.07 -10.78
C GLU A 142 -17.03 -41.97 -11.83
N GLY A 143 -16.06 -42.22 -12.71
CA GLY A 143 -15.76 -41.35 -13.85
C GLY A 143 -16.85 -41.46 -14.92
N LEU A 144 -17.02 -40.42 -15.75
CA LEU A 144 -17.97 -40.45 -16.87
C LEU A 144 -17.40 -41.23 -18.07
N GLY A 145 -18.26 -41.90 -18.83
CA GLY A 145 -17.87 -42.65 -20.04
C GLY A 145 -18.41 -44.07 -20.04
N ALA A 146 -18.28 -44.79 -21.15
CA ALA A 146 -18.78 -46.15 -21.28
C ALA A 146 -18.10 -47.14 -20.31
N ASP A 147 -16.82 -46.91 -20.01
CA ASP A 147 -16.00 -47.74 -19.11
C ASP A 147 -15.60 -46.97 -17.85
N ASN A 148 -16.35 -45.91 -17.49
CA ASN A 148 -16.04 -45.00 -16.37
C ASN A 148 -14.63 -44.39 -16.42
N GLN A 149 -14.05 -44.23 -17.61
CA GLN A 149 -12.67 -43.80 -17.83
C GLN A 149 -12.44 -42.28 -17.70
N GLY A 150 -13.51 -41.51 -17.52
CA GLY A 150 -13.45 -40.07 -17.33
C GLY A 150 -12.79 -39.68 -16.02
N ILE A 151 -12.29 -38.45 -15.96
CA ILE A 151 -11.65 -37.92 -14.76
C ILE A 151 -12.71 -37.74 -13.66
N VAL A 152 -12.45 -38.30 -12.48
CA VAL A 152 -13.36 -38.22 -11.31
C VAL A 152 -13.27 -36.85 -10.66
N ASP A 153 -12.04 -36.34 -10.52
CA ASP A 153 -11.78 -35.03 -9.94
C ASP A 153 -11.66 -33.96 -11.03
N PRO A 154 -12.17 -32.74 -10.82
CA PRO A 154 -12.05 -31.67 -11.78
C PRO A 154 -10.58 -31.29 -12.03
N VAL A 155 -10.28 -30.93 -13.27
CA VAL A 155 -8.92 -30.55 -13.69
C VAL A 155 -8.62 -29.13 -13.20
N GLY A 156 -8.11 -29.03 -11.97
CA GLY A 156 -7.47 -27.84 -11.39
C GLY A 156 -8.39 -26.82 -10.72
N LYS A 157 -7.89 -26.27 -9.61
CA LYS A 157 -7.39 -24.89 -9.57
C LYS A 157 -5.99 -24.90 -8.96
#